data_AF-A0A0E3NVI9-F1
#
_entry.id   AF-A0A0E3NVI9-F1
#
_cell.length_a   1.000
_cell.length_b   1.000
_cell.length_c   1.000
_cell.angle_alpha   90.00
_cell.angle_beta   90.00
_cell.angle_gamma   90.00
#
_symmetry.space_group_name_H-M   'P 1'
#
loop_
_entity.id
_entity.type
_entity.pdbx_description
1 polymer ?
#
loop_
_entity_poly.entity_id
_entity_poly.type
_entity_poly.pdbx_seq_one_letter_code
_entity_poly.pdbx_strand_id
1 'polypeptide(L)' 'MTEEAREHLVGNIVAHLSGAQKRIHLRQTALFFKADPDYGSRVAKGLGLDIKEVERLAKMTKEERAKATEK' A
#
# COMPACT_ATOMS: atom_id res chain seq x y z
N MET A 1 0.09 -13.87 14.01
CA MET A 1 -0.43 -14.26 12.68
C MET A 1 0.54 -15.25 12.07
N THR A 2 0.06 -16.34 11.47
CA THR A 2 0.91 -17.30 10.74
C THR A 2 1.31 -16.70 9.39
N GLU A 3 2.32 -17.26 8.73
CA GLU A 3 2.70 -16.81 7.37
C GLU A 3 1.56 -17.03 6.37
N GLU A 4 0.84 -18.15 6.45
CA GLU A 4 -0.33 -18.43 5.60
C GLU A 4 -1.44 -17.37 5.78
N ALA A 5 -1.72 -16.97 7.02
CA ALA A 5 -2.70 -15.91 7.28
C ALA A 5 -2.23 -14.54 6.74
N ARG A 6 -0.91 -14.27 6.73
CA ARG A 6 -0.32 -13.09 6.08
C ARG A 6 -0.50 -13.14 4.58
N GLU A 7 -0.25 -14.28 3.95
CA GLU A 7 -0.42 -14.46 2.51
C GLU A 7 -1.88 -14.28 2.08
N HIS A 8 -2.82 -14.91 2.79
CA HIS A 8 -4.25 -14.73 2.53
C HIS A 8 -4.69 -13.27 2.71
N LEU A 9 -4.22 -12.59 3.76
CA LEU A 9 -4.52 -11.19 4.00
C LEU A 9 -4.04 -10.31 2.83
N VAL A 10 -2.76 -10.46 2.43
CA VAL A 10 -2.19 -9.69 1.32
C VAL A 10 -2.92 -10.00 0.01
N GLY A 11 -3.17 -11.28 -0.29
CA GLY A 11 -3.86 -11.70 -1.50
C GLY A 11 -5.26 -11.09 -1.62
N ASN A 12 -6.05 -11.16 -0.55
CA ASN A 12 -7.39 -10.57 -0.50
C ASN A 12 -7.35 -9.05 -0.73
N ILE A 13 -6.41 -8.36 -0.09
CA ILE A 13 -6.27 -6.91 -0.22
C ILE A 13 -5.84 -6.51 -1.63
N VAL A 14 -4.91 -7.23 -2.23
CA VAL A 14 -4.47 -6.99 -3.62
C VAL A 14 -5.64 -7.20 -4.57
N ALA A 15 -6.40 -8.29 -4.42
CA ALA A 15 -7.55 -8.58 -5.26
C ALA A 15 -8.67 -7.53 -5.14
N HIS A 16 -8.92 -7.01 -3.93
CA HIS A 16 -9.90 -5.94 -3.73
C HIS A 16 -9.40 -4.58 -4.22
N LEU A 17 -8.13 -4.25 -3.96
CA LEU A 17 -7.57 -2.96 -4.35
C LEU A 17 -7.33 -2.87 -5.85
N SER A 18 -7.04 -3.96 -6.57
CA SER A 18 -6.69 -3.91 -8.00
C SER A 18 -7.75 -3.23 -8.88
N GLY A 19 -9.03 -3.25 -8.49
CA GLY A 19 -10.12 -2.53 -9.18
C GLY A 19 -10.23 -1.03 -8.87
N ALA A 20 -9.50 -0.54 -7.86
CA ALA A 20 -9.52 0.86 -7.47
C ALA A 20 -8.62 1.74 -8.36
N GLN A 21 -8.77 3.06 -8.23
CA GLN A 21 -7.91 4.02 -8.94
C GLN A 21 -6.47 3.96 -8.42
N LYS A 22 -5.48 4.18 -9.30
CA LYS A 22 -4.04 4.14 -8.96
C LYS A 22 -3.67 5.02 -7.75
N ARG A 23 -4.29 6.18 -7.62
CA ARG A 23 -4.10 7.06 -6.46
C ARG A 23 -4.54 6.44 -5.13
N ILE A 24 -5.60 5.62 -5.15
CA ILE A 24 -6.08 4.88 -3.97
C ILE A 24 -5.09 3.77 -3.63
N HIS A 25 -4.57 3.06 -4.64
CA HIS A 25 -3.51 2.07 -4.42
C HIS A 25 -2.32 2.68 -3.68
N LEU A 26 -1.81 3.81 -4.16
CA LEU A 26 -0.66 4.50 -3.57
C LEU A 26 -0.95 4.98 -2.14
N ARG A 27 -2.09 5.65 -1.91
CA ARG A 27 -2.48 6.14 -0.56
C ARG A 27 -2.60 5.01 0.45
N GLN A 28 -3.32 3.96 0.08
CA GLN A 28 -3.62 2.85 0.98
C GLN A 28 -2.36 2.02 1.24
N THR A 29 -1.57 1.74 0.22
CA THR A 29 -0.32 0.97 0.38
C THR A 29 0.70 1.74 1.23
N ALA A 30 0.77 3.07 1.11
CA ALA A 30 1.60 3.90 1.98
C ALA A 30 1.15 3.86 3.46
N LEU A 31 -0.16 3.69 3.73
CA LEU A 31 -0.66 3.47 5.09
C LEU A 31 -0.26 2.08 5.62
N PHE A 32 -0.37 1.04 4.80
CA PHE A 32 0.10 -0.29 5.16
C PHE A 32 1.60 -0.31 5.45
N PHE A 33 2.41 0.36 4.62
CA PHE A 33 3.85 0.50 4.82
C PHE A 33 4.19 1.27 6.09
N LYS A 34 3.43 2.34 6.38
CA LYS A 34 3.60 3.10 7.63
C LYS A 34 3.27 2.26 8.87
N ALA A 35 2.32 1.34 8.77
CA ALA A 35 1.96 0.44 9.86
C ALA A 35 2.99 -0.69 10.03
N ASP A 36 3.42 -1.29 8.93
CA ASP A 36 4.44 -2.33 8.88
C ASP A 36 5.14 -2.34 7.49
N PRO A 37 6.48 -2.16 7.42
CA PRO A 37 7.19 -2.12 6.15
C PRO A 37 7.10 -3.40 5.31
N ASP A 38 7.09 -4.59 5.92
CA ASP A 38 6.97 -5.86 5.20
C ASP A 38 5.57 -5.98 4.58
N TYR A 39 4.55 -5.68 5.37
CA TYR A 39 3.17 -5.71 4.92
C TYR A 39 2.91 -4.75 3.75
N GLY A 40 3.33 -3.49 3.88
CA GLY A 40 3.21 -2.52 2.80
C GLY A 40 3.99 -2.91 1.55
N SER A 41 5.18 -3.49 1.71
CA SER A 41 6.00 -3.96 0.59
C SER A 41 5.35 -5.14 -0.15
N ARG A 42 4.75 -6.09 0.58
CA ARG A 42 4.01 -7.22 0.00
C ARG A 42 2.79 -6.75 -0.79
N VAL A 43 2.01 -5.81 -0.26
CA VAL A 43 0.86 -5.23 -0.96
C VAL A 43 1.32 -4.41 -2.18
N ALA A 44 2.38 -3.62 -2.05
CA ALA A 44 2.96 -2.85 -3.16
C ALA A 44 3.39 -3.77 -4.32
N LYS A 45 4.07 -4.88 -3.99
CA LYS A 45 4.48 -5.89 -4.98
C LYS A 45 3.28 -6.53 -5.66
N GLY A 46 2.24 -6.90 -4.91
CA GLY A 46 1.02 -7.48 -5.48
C GLY A 46 0.24 -6.53 -6.39
N LEU A 47 0.29 -5.22 -6.12
CA LEU A 47 -0.34 -4.19 -6.95
C LEU A 47 0.58 -3.63 -8.06
N GLY A 48 1.83 -4.09 -8.15
CA GLY A 48 2.81 -3.59 -9.14
C GLY A 48 3.22 -2.12 -8.91
N LEU A 49 3.23 -1.66 -7.66
CA LEU A 49 3.65 -0.31 -7.28
C LEU A 49 5.16 -0.23 -7.02
N ASP A 50 5.73 0.95 -7.22
CA ASP A 50 7.10 1.23 -6.79
C ASP A 50 7.16 1.37 -5.27
N ILE A 51 7.91 0.47 -4.62
CA ILE A 51 8.08 0.46 -3.16
C ILE A 51 8.73 1.76 -2.68
N LYS A 52 9.65 2.36 -3.45
CA LYS A 52 10.29 3.64 -3.06
C LYS A 52 9.28 4.77 -3.01
N GLU A 53 8.33 4.78 -3.95
CA GLU A 53 7.26 5.77 -3.97
C GLU A 53 6.29 5.56 -2.79
N VAL A 54 5.94 4.32 -2.48
CA VAL A 54 5.14 3.96 -1.31
C VAL A 54 5.82 4.39 -0.01
N GLU A 55 7.12 4.13 0.13
CA GLU A 55 7.92 4.53 1.29
C GLU A 55 7.98 6.06 1.44
N ARG A 56 8.19 6.78 0.33
CA ARG A 56 8.17 8.24 0.30
C ARG A 56 6.83 8.79 0.80
N LEU A 57 5.73 8.23 0.32
CA LEU A 57 4.38 8.61 0.74
C LEU A 57 4.11 8.23 2.20
N ALA A 58 4.64 7.10 2.69
CA ALA A 58 4.47 6.65 4.07
C ALA A 58 5.12 7.61 5.08
N LYS A 59 6.24 8.23 4.71
CA LYS A 59 6.97 9.23 5.52
C LYS A 59 6.28 10.61 5.57
N MET A 60 5.35 10.89 4.66
CA MET A 60 4.59 12.14 4.66
C MET A 60 3.53 12.21 5.77
N THR A 61 3.13 13.44 6.10
CA THR A 61 1.90 13.70 6.86
C THR A 61 0.65 13.26 6.07
N LYS A 62 -0.50 13.19 6.74
CA LYS A 62 -1.76 12.75 6.12
C LYS A 62 -2.17 13.70 4.99
N GLU A 63 -2.05 14.99 5.23
CA GLU A 63 -2.44 16.07 4.31
C GLU A 63 -1.51 16.10 3.09
N GLU A 64 -0.20 15.99 3.30
CA GLU A 64 0.78 15.93 2.21
C GLU A 64 0.60 14.69 1.35
N ARG A 65 0.37 13.53 1.97
CA ARG A 65 0.13 12.28 1.23
C ARG A 65 -1.12 12.38 0.38
N ALA A 66 -2.21 12.94 0.94
CA ALA A 66 -3.45 13.14 0.20
C ALA A 66 -3.21 14.04 -1.02
N LYS A 67 -2.51 15.17 -0.86
CA LYS A 67 -2.14 16.06 -1.97
C LYS A 67 -1.25 15.36 -3.01
N ALA A 68 -0.23 14.61 -2.58
CA ALA A 68 0.70 13.91 -3.47
C ALA A 68 0.03 12.84 -4.36
N THR A 69 -1.19 12.44 -4.01
CA THR A 69 -1.96 11.38 -4.69
C THR A 69 -3.34 11.89 -5.10
N GLU A 70 -3.52 13.20 -5.29
CA GLU A 70 -4.83 13.78 -5.60
C GLU A 70 -5.28 13.54 -7.04
N LYS A 71 -4.33 13.36 -7.96
CA LYS A 71 -4.56 13.17 -9.39
C LYS A 71 -4.72 11.71 -9.76
#